data_AF-A0A9E4GR90-F1
#
_entry.id   AF-A0A9E4GR90-F1
#
_cell.length_a   1.000
_cell.length_b   1.000
_cell.length_c   1.000
_cell.angle_alpha   90.00
_cell.angle_beta   90.00
_cell.angle_gamma   90.00
#
_symmetry.space_group_name_H-M   'P 1'
#
loop_
_entity.id
_entity.type
_entity.pdbx_description
1 polymer ?
#
loop_
_entity_poly.entity_id
_entity_poly.type
_entity_poly.pdbx_seq_one_letter_code
_entity_poly.pdbx_strand_id
1 'polypeptide(L)'
;MRVILVKPPTLLFCLALFASSCSPARQEQDLLVTLVADGTERSILLPGSVTVLSLLELADISLGPLDRMEPPLDTLLLDGMRVTLVRVIEQDLCERYEIPFQVVGPDNSAVSTWQRVQPGLPGEGERCHRVRTEVGVERDRVEIGRVII
;
A
#
# COMPACT_ATOMS: atom_id res chain seq x y z
N MET A 1 -9.98 11.61 101.56
CA MET A 1 -10.31 11.31 100.15
C MET A 1 -9.44 12.20 99.26
N ARG A 2 -8.44 11.62 98.58
CA ARG A 2 -7.55 12.33 97.65
C ARG A 2 -7.78 11.78 96.25
N VAL A 3 -8.21 12.65 95.35
CA VAL A 3 -8.41 12.37 93.92
C VAL A 3 -7.04 12.37 93.25
N ILE A 4 -6.62 11.24 92.69
CA ILE A 4 -5.39 11.16 91.89
C ILE A 4 -5.77 11.33 90.43
N LEU A 5 -5.38 12.49 89.92
CA LEU A 5 -5.43 12.93 88.53
C LEU A 5 -4.38 12.13 87.73
N VAL A 6 -4.81 11.16 86.93
CA VAL A 6 -3.94 10.47 85.97
C VAL A 6 -4.01 11.21 84.64
N LYS A 7 -2.89 11.81 84.24
CA LYS A 7 -2.69 12.53 82.98
C LYS A 7 -2.31 11.52 81.89
N PRO A 8 -3.05 11.36 80.78
CA PRO A 8 -2.59 10.50 79.69
C PRO A 8 -1.53 11.26 78.86
N PRO A 9 -0.35 10.65 78.60
CA PRO A 9 0.62 11.20 77.68
C PRO A 9 0.35 10.69 76.25
N THR A 10 0.99 11.33 75.26
CA THR A 10 1.18 10.87 73.87
C THR A 10 -0.10 10.76 73.03
N LEU A 11 -0.50 11.73 72.18
CA LEU A 11 0.23 12.41 71.10
C LEU A 11 1.03 11.47 70.17
N LEU A 12 0.42 10.35 69.78
CA LEU A 12 0.90 9.46 68.71
C LEU A 12 -0.29 8.99 67.86
N PHE A 13 -1.04 9.93 67.27
CA PHE A 13 -2.16 9.65 66.37
C PHE A 13 -2.04 10.48 65.09
N CYS A 14 -0.85 10.47 64.50
CA CYS A 14 -0.62 10.99 63.16
C CYS A 14 -0.04 9.87 62.30
N LEU A 15 -0.65 9.69 61.13
CA LEU A 15 -0.03 9.09 59.94
C LEU A 15 -0.16 7.56 59.72
N ALA A 16 -1.38 7.03 59.84
CA ALA A 16 -1.74 5.73 59.23
C ALA A 16 -2.95 5.87 58.29
N LEU A 17 -2.89 6.82 57.35
CA LEU A 17 -3.81 6.90 56.21
C LEU A 17 -3.07 6.37 54.97
N PHE A 18 -3.21 5.06 54.76
CA PHE A 18 -3.27 4.34 53.49
C PHE A 18 -2.62 5.02 52.27
N ALA A 19 -1.28 5.03 52.24
CA ALA A 19 -0.50 5.24 51.03
C ALA A 19 -0.50 3.94 50.18
N SER A 20 -1.62 3.62 49.54
CA SER A 20 -1.69 2.53 48.57
C SER A 20 -2.56 2.89 47.37
N SER A 21 -2.32 4.08 46.82
CA SER A 21 -2.57 4.31 45.39
C SER A 21 -1.42 3.68 44.60
N CYS A 22 -1.40 2.35 44.53
CA CYS A 22 -0.65 1.69 43.48
C CYS A 22 -1.58 1.71 42.26
N SER A 23 -1.58 2.81 41.53
CA SER A 23 -2.15 2.80 40.18
C SER A 23 -1.27 1.85 39.37
N PRO A 24 -1.78 0.73 38.83
CA PRO A 24 -1.01 -0.01 37.85
C PRO A 24 -0.76 0.97 36.69
N ALA A 25 0.51 1.25 36.41
CA ALA A 25 0.88 1.93 35.18
C ALA A 25 0.21 1.16 34.05
N ARG A 26 -0.65 1.83 33.30
CA ARG A 26 -1.36 1.24 32.17
C ARG A 26 -0.30 0.64 31.26
N GLN A 27 -0.23 -0.68 31.22
CA GLN A 27 0.75 -1.40 30.44
C GLN A 27 0.28 -1.31 28.98
N GLU A 28 0.60 -0.20 28.32
CA GLU A 28 0.61 -0.14 26.87
C GLU A 28 1.66 -1.16 26.43
N GLN A 29 1.19 -2.34 26.04
CA GLN A 29 2.08 -3.38 25.53
C GLN A 29 2.59 -2.89 24.20
N ASP A 30 3.92 -2.83 24.05
CA ASP A 30 4.53 -2.54 22.77
C ASP A 30 4.19 -3.67 21.78
N LEU A 31 3.83 -3.30 20.55
CA LEU A 31 3.56 -4.22 19.46
C LEU A 31 4.76 -4.23 18.51
N LEU A 32 5.25 -5.42 18.16
CA LEU A 32 6.25 -5.60 17.11
C LEU A 32 5.55 -5.95 15.81
N VAL A 33 5.59 -5.06 14.83
CA VAL A 33 4.92 -5.24 13.53
C VAL A 33 5.96 -5.26 12.41
N THR A 34 5.74 -6.11 11.42
CA THR A 34 6.57 -6.20 10.23
C THR A 34 5.96 -5.43 9.08
N LEU A 35 6.62 -4.37 8.63
CA LEU A 35 6.22 -3.54 7.49
C LEU A 35 7.04 -3.94 6.25
N VAL A 36 6.35 -4.35 5.20
CA VAL A 36 6.92 -4.64 3.88
C VAL A 36 6.51 -3.51 2.93
N ALA A 37 7.45 -2.70 2.50
CA ALA A 37 7.20 -1.59 1.58
C ALA A 37 8.38 -1.38 0.63
N ASP A 38 8.07 -1.13 -0.65
CA ASP A 38 9.06 -0.82 -1.69
C ASP A 38 10.23 -1.82 -1.74
N GLY A 39 9.92 -3.12 -1.60
CA GLY A 39 10.90 -4.21 -1.60
C GLY A 39 11.73 -4.36 -0.32
N THR A 40 11.45 -3.56 0.71
CA THR A 40 12.14 -3.59 2.00
C THR A 40 11.22 -4.09 3.11
N GLU A 41 11.73 -4.99 3.95
CA GLU A 41 11.05 -5.45 5.16
C GLU A 41 11.69 -4.81 6.41
N ARG A 42 10.88 -4.23 7.28
CA ARG A 42 11.30 -3.55 8.51
C ARG A 42 10.45 -4.01 9.68
N SER A 43 11.08 -4.27 10.82
CA SER A 43 10.35 -4.50 12.07
C SER A 43 10.25 -3.19 12.85
N ILE A 44 9.04 -2.80 13.21
CA ILE A 44 8.74 -1.52 13.87
C ILE A 44 8.06 -1.82 15.19
N LEU A 45 8.55 -1.17 16.24
CA LEU A 45 8.04 -1.30 17.60
C LEU A 45 7.11 -0.11 17.86
N LEU A 46 5.84 -0.40 18.18
CA LEU A 46 4.76 0.58 18.26
C LEU A 46 4.13 0.57 19.65
N PRO A 47 3.75 1.73 20.21
CA PRO A 47 3.11 1.78 21.52
C PRO A 47 1.63 1.39 21.42
N GLY A 48 1.19 0.45 22.26
CA GLY A 48 -0.22 0.18 22.51
C GLY A 48 -1.07 -0.15 21.28
N SER A 49 -2.32 0.27 21.26
CA SER A 49 -3.30 -0.04 20.20
C SER A 49 -3.25 1.00 19.07
N VAL A 50 -2.47 0.74 18.03
CA VAL A 50 -2.36 1.60 16.83
C VAL A 50 -2.92 0.92 15.57
N THR A 51 -3.22 1.71 14.53
CA THR A 51 -3.70 1.22 13.24
C THR A 51 -2.59 1.19 12.18
N VAL A 52 -2.87 0.55 11.05
CA VAL A 52 -1.99 0.59 9.86
C VAL A 52 -1.72 2.03 9.41
N LEU A 53 -2.71 2.94 9.49
CA LEU A 53 -2.52 4.34 9.17
C LEU A 53 -1.44 5.00 10.04
N SER A 54 -1.53 4.84 11.36
CA SER A 54 -0.53 5.39 12.29
C SER A 54 0.86 4.79 12.08
N LEU A 55 0.94 3.51 11.71
CA LEU A 55 2.22 2.88 11.33
C LEU A 55 2.85 3.55 10.11
N LEU A 56 2.07 3.89 9.07
CA LEU A 56 2.60 4.57 7.89
C LEU A 56 3.08 5.99 8.20
N GLU A 57 2.34 6.73 9.03
CA GLU A 57 2.72 8.06 9.49
C GLU A 57 4.05 8.03 10.24
N LEU A 58 4.24 7.06 11.14
CA LEU A 58 5.48 6.86 11.88
C LEU A 58 6.65 6.38 10.99
N ALA A 59 6.34 5.60 9.96
CA ALA A 59 7.32 5.09 9.00
C ALA A 59 7.67 6.08 7.88
N ASP A 60 7.03 7.26 7.86
CA ASP A 60 7.16 8.29 6.82
C ASP A 60 6.90 7.74 5.39
N ILE A 61 5.88 6.89 5.26
CA ILE A 61 5.48 6.30 3.98
C ILE A 61 4.27 7.02 3.42
N SER A 62 4.42 7.56 2.21
CA SER A 62 3.31 8.15 1.44
C SER A 62 2.71 7.15 0.46
N LEU A 63 1.38 7.14 0.39
CA LEU A 63 0.61 6.35 -0.55
C LEU A 63 0.33 7.16 -1.81
N GLY A 64 0.53 6.53 -2.97
CA GLY A 64 0.00 6.99 -4.24
C GLY A 64 -1.53 6.80 -4.31
N PRO A 65 -2.18 7.37 -5.34
CA PRO A 65 -3.63 7.38 -5.47
C PRO A 65 -4.26 5.98 -5.63
N LEU A 66 -3.49 5.01 -6.12
CA LEU A 66 -3.93 3.64 -6.37
C LEU A 66 -3.29 2.63 -5.39
N ASP A 67 -2.41 3.10 -4.51
CA ASP A 67 -1.72 2.23 -3.57
C ASP A 67 -2.67 1.77 -2.48
N ARG A 68 -2.42 0.56 -1.96
CA ARG A 68 -3.19 0.01 -0.85
C ARG A 68 -2.29 -0.70 0.14
N MET A 69 -2.79 -0.82 1.37
CA MET A 69 -2.16 -1.64 2.40
C MET A 69 -2.92 -2.94 2.60
N GLU A 70 -2.17 -4.00 2.89
CA GLU A 70 -2.68 -5.28 3.30
C GLU A 70 -2.08 -5.61 4.68
N PRO A 71 -2.85 -5.50 5.78
CA PRO A 71 -4.28 -5.17 5.86
C PRO A 71 -4.62 -3.67 5.63
N PRO A 72 -5.92 -3.32 5.44
CA PRO A 72 -6.36 -1.94 5.21
C PRO A 72 -6.00 -0.93 6.31
N LEU A 73 -6.00 0.36 5.96
CA LEU A 73 -5.51 1.46 6.81
C LEU A 73 -6.17 1.59 8.19
N ASP A 74 -7.45 1.25 8.29
CA ASP A 74 -8.26 1.29 9.51
C ASP A 74 -8.11 0.04 10.38
N THR A 75 -7.33 -0.95 9.92
CA THR A 75 -7.10 -2.18 10.67
C THR A 75 -6.26 -1.90 11.91
N LEU A 76 -6.74 -2.38 13.06
CA LEU A 76 -5.98 -2.37 14.30
C LEU A 76 -4.83 -3.37 14.23
N LEU A 77 -3.63 -2.93 14.58
CA LEU A 77 -2.44 -3.76 14.57
C LEU A 77 -2.41 -4.70 15.78
N LEU A 78 -1.85 -5.89 15.57
CA LEU A 78 -1.58 -6.89 16.59
C LEU A 78 -0.09 -7.20 16.62
N ASP A 79 0.39 -7.70 17.75
CA ASP A 79 1.78 -8.12 17.89
C ASP A 79 2.12 -9.24 16.89
N GLY A 80 3.29 -9.12 16.26
CA GLY A 80 3.75 -10.02 15.20
C GLY A 80 3.02 -9.87 13.85
N MET A 81 2.13 -8.89 13.69
CA MET A 81 1.40 -8.71 12.43
C MET A 81 2.34 -8.31 11.29
N ARG A 82 2.06 -8.81 10.07
CA ARG A 82 2.70 -8.34 8.84
C ARG A 82 1.77 -7.40 8.10
N VAL A 83 2.31 -6.26 7.69
CA VAL A 83 1.65 -5.19 6.96
C VAL A 83 2.42 -4.96 5.67
N THR A 84 1.75 -5.04 4.52
CA THR A 84 2.37 -4.96 3.19
C THR A 84 1.80 -3.81 2.40
N LEU A 85 2.67 -2.98 1.84
CA LEU A 85 2.32 -1.96 0.85
C LEU A 85 2.26 -2.59 -0.54
N VAL A 86 1.12 -2.45 -1.19
CA VAL A 86 0.91 -2.83 -2.57
C VAL A 86 0.88 -1.57 -3.43
N ARG A 87 2.00 -1.32 -4.14
CA ARG A 87 2.12 -0.22 -5.11
C ARG A 87 1.39 -0.55 -6.40
N VAL A 88 0.56 0.38 -6.88
CA VAL A 88 -0.15 0.26 -8.16
C VAL A 88 0.17 1.46 -9.03
N ILE A 89 0.66 1.19 -10.24
CA ILE A 89 1.07 2.22 -11.20
C ILE A 89 0.30 2.00 -12.50
N GLU A 90 -0.32 3.06 -13.03
CA GLU A 90 -0.92 3.08 -14.36
C GLU A 90 -0.13 4.01 -15.28
N GLN A 91 0.21 3.53 -16.48
CA GLN A 91 0.97 4.29 -17.47
C GLN A 91 0.38 4.09 -18.86
N ASP A 92 0.35 5.18 -19.64
CA ASP A 92 -0.03 5.13 -21.05
C ASP A 92 1.24 4.99 -21.90
N LEU A 93 1.34 3.86 -22.62
CA LEU A 93 2.46 3.51 -23.49
C LEU A 93 2.01 3.54 -24.96
N CYS A 94 2.54 4.49 -25.73
CA CYS A 94 2.29 4.58 -27.17
C CYS A 94 3.49 4.03 -27.95
N GLU A 95 3.20 3.12 -28.87
CA GLU A 95 4.17 2.52 -29.76
C GLU A 95 3.76 2.71 -31.22
N ARG A 96 4.76 2.97 -32.06
CA ARG A 96 4.56 3.03 -33.50
C ARG A 96 4.73 1.64 -34.11
N TYR A 97 3.88 1.32 -35.06
CA TYR A 97 3.89 0.05 -35.75
C TYR A 97 3.72 0.25 -37.26
N GLU A 98 4.38 -0.62 -38.03
CA GLU A 98 4.25 -0.62 -39.49
C GLU A 98 2.90 -1.23 -39.89
N ILE A 99 2.20 -0.57 -40.79
CA ILE A 99 0.95 -1.06 -41.38
C ILE A 99 1.30 -1.66 -42.75
N PRO A 100 1.21 -2.99 -42.92
CA PRO A 100 1.50 -3.60 -44.21
C PRO A 100 0.48 -3.15 -45.26
N PHE A 101 0.96 -2.94 -46.49
CA PHE A 101 0.08 -2.63 -47.61
C PHE A 101 -0.76 -3.86 -47.99
N GLN A 102 -1.95 -3.62 -48.53
CA GLN A 102 -2.81 -4.69 -49.04
C GLN A 102 -2.43 -5.04 -50.48
N VAL A 103 -2.48 -6.34 -50.82
CA VAL A 103 -2.36 -6.83 -52.19
C VAL A 103 -3.76 -7.07 -52.72
N VAL A 104 -4.17 -6.29 -53.71
CA VAL A 104 -5.44 -6.47 -54.42
C VAL A 104 -5.18 -6.96 -55.83
N GLY A 105 -6.07 -7.81 -56.34
CA GLY A 105 -6.08 -8.14 -57.75
C GLY A 105 -7.40 -8.76 -58.20
N PRO A 106 -7.42 -9.28 -59.44
CA PRO A 106 -8.67 -9.60 -60.12
C PRO A 106 -9.41 -10.77 -59.47
N ASP A 107 -10.74 -10.62 -59.35
CA ASP A 107 -11.67 -11.56 -58.69
C ASP A 107 -12.13 -12.73 -59.60
N ASN A 108 -11.45 -12.95 -60.74
CA ASN A 108 -11.83 -13.98 -61.70
C ASN A 108 -10.80 -15.11 -61.80
N SER A 109 -11.31 -16.34 -61.90
CA SER A 109 -10.51 -17.58 -62.02
C SER A 109 -9.75 -17.72 -63.35
N ALA A 110 -9.85 -16.73 -64.24
CA ALA A 110 -9.19 -16.71 -65.55
C ALA A 110 -7.72 -16.29 -65.49
N VAL A 111 -7.26 -15.77 -64.34
CA VAL A 111 -5.85 -15.35 -64.16
C VAL A 111 -5.05 -16.51 -63.56
N SER A 112 -4.26 -17.18 -64.40
CA SER A 112 -3.38 -18.27 -63.98
C SER A 112 -2.09 -17.78 -63.31
N THR A 113 -1.74 -16.50 -63.47
CA THR A 113 -0.44 -15.94 -63.05
C THR A 113 -0.61 -14.56 -62.46
N TRP A 114 -0.09 -14.36 -61.25
CA TRP A 114 -0.05 -13.06 -60.58
C TRP A 114 1.21 -12.28 -60.97
N GLN A 115 1.03 -11.07 -61.49
CA GLN A 115 2.14 -10.15 -61.76
C GLN A 115 1.93 -8.87 -60.94
N ARG A 116 2.98 -8.42 -60.26
CA ARG A 116 2.98 -7.15 -59.52
C ARG A 116 2.96 -5.99 -60.52
N VAL A 117 1.85 -5.25 -60.55
CA VAL A 117 1.68 -4.08 -61.41
C VAL A 117 2.03 -2.77 -60.70
N GLN A 118 1.87 -2.73 -59.38
CA GLN A 118 2.17 -1.56 -58.56
C GLN A 118 2.81 -2.01 -57.23
N PRO A 119 3.89 -1.35 -56.78
CA PRO A 119 4.41 -1.56 -55.43
C PRO A 119 3.49 -0.87 -54.41
N GLY A 120 3.18 -1.55 -53.31
CA GLY A 120 2.63 -0.91 -52.12
C GLY A 120 3.74 -0.33 -51.26
N LEU A 121 3.42 0.71 -50.50
CA LEU A 121 4.29 1.25 -49.46
C LEU A 121 3.66 0.95 -48.09
N PRO A 122 4.42 0.46 -47.11
CA PRO A 122 3.92 0.35 -45.75
C PRO A 122 3.50 1.72 -45.22
N GLY A 123 2.37 1.75 -44.51
CA GLY A 123 1.97 2.91 -43.70
C GLY A 123 2.58 2.86 -42.32
N GLU A 124 2.40 3.92 -41.54
CA GLU A 124 2.76 3.96 -40.12
C GLU A 124 1.48 4.15 -39.30
N GLY A 125 1.41 3.47 -38.16
CA GLY A 125 0.36 3.68 -37.18
C GLY A 125 0.95 3.89 -35.81
N GLU A 126 0.18 4.51 -34.93
CA GLU A 126 0.48 4.58 -33.50
C GLU A 126 -0.63 3.89 -32.74
N ARG A 127 -0.24 3.08 -31.74
CA ARG A 127 -1.14 2.38 -30.84
C ARG A 127 -0.74 2.69 -29.41
N CYS A 128 -1.70 3.12 -28.62
CA CYS A 128 -1.51 3.43 -27.22
C CYS A 128 -2.20 2.39 -26.34
N HIS A 129 -1.49 1.96 -25.30
CA HIS A 129 -1.99 1.04 -24.28
C HIS A 129 -1.93 1.68 -22.91
N ARG A 130 -2.96 1.50 -22.10
CA ARG A 130 -2.88 1.70 -20.66
C ARG A 130 -2.40 0.42 -20.01
N VAL A 131 -1.29 0.49 -19.29
CA VAL A 131 -0.66 -0.63 -18.58
C VAL A 131 -0.76 -0.39 -17.09
N ARG A 132 -1.31 -1.38 -16.37
CA ARG A 132 -1.42 -1.39 -14.91
C ARG A 132 -0.44 -2.39 -14.33
N THR A 133 0.41 -1.91 -13.45
CA THR A 133 1.47 -2.68 -12.79
C THR A 133 1.21 -2.71 -11.29
N GLU A 134 1.24 -3.89 -10.69
CA GLU A 134 1.05 -4.11 -9.26
C GLU A 134 2.28 -4.82 -8.68
N VAL A 135 2.95 -4.20 -7.70
CA VAL A 135 4.22 -4.71 -7.13
C VAL A 135 5.27 -5.01 -8.22
N GLY A 136 5.40 -4.11 -9.20
CA GLY A 136 6.35 -4.25 -10.31
C GLY A 136 5.98 -5.29 -11.38
N VAL A 137 4.84 -5.98 -11.24
CA VAL A 137 4.35 -6.97 -12.22
C VAL A 137 3.20 -6.38 -13.02
N GLU A 138 3.29 -6.41 -14.36
CA GLU A 138 2.18 -6.04 -15.24
C GLU A 138 0.98 -6.98 -14.98
N ARG A 139 -0.17 -6.39 -14.65
CA ARG A 139 -1.42 -7.11 -14.40
C ARG A 139 -2.38 -6.96 -15.57
N ASP A 140 -2.52 -5.74 -16.07
CA ASP A 140 -3.46 -5.42 -17.14
C ASP A 140 -2.79 -4.57 -18.22
N ARG A 141 -3.16 -4.81 -19.48
CA ARG A 141 -2.80 -3.99 -20.64
C ARG A 141 -4.00 -3.84 -21.55
N VAL A 142 -4.45 -2.61 -21.78
CA VAL A 142 -5.64 -2.30 -22.56
C VAL A 142 -5.31 -1.30 -23.65
N GLU A 143 -5.63 -1.60 -24.91
CA GLU A 143 -5.52 -0.64 -26.01
C GLU A 143 -6.54 0.49 -25.79
N ILE A 144 -6.04 1.72 -25.64
CA ILE A 144 -6.87 2.92 -25.41
C ILE A 144 -7.06 3.75 -26.67
N GLY A 145 -6.21 3.53 -27.69
CA GLY A 145 -6.29 4.29 -28.92
C GLY A 145 -5.39 3.74 -30.01
N ARG A 146 -5.79 4.01 -31.25
CA ARG A 146 -5.04 3.69 -32.46
C ARG A 146 -5.31 4.74 -33.52
N VAL A 147 -4.25 5.22 -34.15
CA VAL A 147 -4.32 6.20 -35.24
C VAL A 147 -3.36 5.80 -36.36
N ILE A 148 -3.71 6.14 -37.59
CA ILE A 148 -2.82 6.02 -38.76
C ILE A 148 -2.13 7.36 -38.93
N ILE A 149 -0.81 7.34 -39.16
CA ILE A 149 0.04 8.52 -39.33
C ILE A 149 0.34 8.73 -40.81
#